data_AF-A0A7J3SL74-F1
#
_entry.id   AF-A0A7J3SL74-F1
#
_cell.length_a   1.000
_cell.length_b   1.000
_cell.length_c   1.000
_cell.angle_alpha   90.00
_cell.angle_beta   90.00
_cell.angle_gamma   90.00
#
_symmetry.space_group_name_H-M   'P 1'
#
loop_
_entity.id
_entity.type
_entity.pdbx_description
1 polymer ?
#
loop_
_entity_poly.entity_id
_entity_poly.type
_entity_poly.pdbx_seq_one_letter_code
_entity_poly.pdbx_strand_id
1 'polypeptide(L)'
;MSRVRTDKSIKSYDLSELISQIKLNITQFAYSVKYMPTIGFLGILNKQDTNEVRESFTISIAKELLREGYRVMIGDIEGVGEIDGIKVYSLDDILSKCDIFFIFSSHKKYSELVGEDRSRIFYIGGG
;
A
#
# COMPACT_ATOMS: atom_id res chain seq x y z
N MET A 1 -19.37 31.60 17.18
CA MET A 1 -19.10 31.01 15.85
C MET A 1 -17.62 30.69 15.77
N SER A 2 -17.25 29.46 16.14
CA SER A 2 -15.85 29.05 16.21
C SER A 2 -15.34 28.70 14.81
N ARG A 3 -14.34 29.46 14.34
CA ARG A 3 -13.58 29.18 13.11
C ARG A 3 -12.85 27.84 13.31
N VAL A 4 -13.29 26.81 12.60
CA VAL A 4 -12.52 25.58 12.44
C VAL A 4 -11.24 25.95 11.70
N ARG A 5 -10.11 25.90 12.41
CA ARG A 5 -8.77 25.96 11.80
C ARG A 5 -8.56 24.63 11.09
N THR A 6 -8.83 24.59 9.80
CA THR A 6 -8.41 23.50 8.93
C THR A 6 -6.89 23.50 8.91
N ASP A 7 -6.28 22.53 9.57
CA ASP A 7 -4.84 22.34 9.60
C ASP A 7 -4.34 22.07 8.18
N LYS A 8 -3.51 22.98 7.67
CA LYS A 8 -2.91 22.94 6.33
C LYS A 8 -1.70 22.00 6.29
N SER A 9 -1.89 20.71 6.54
CA SER A 9 -0.75 19.76 6.58
C SER A 9 -1.03 18.36 6.02
N ILE A 10 -2.16 18.14 5.35
CA ILE A 10 -2.35 16.97 4.49
C ILE A 10 -2.13 17.45 3.05
N LYS A 11 -0.93 17.26 2.51
CA LYS A 11 -0.72 17.26 1.05
C LYS A 11 -1.80 16.34 0.49
N SER A 12 -2.76 16.88 -0.25
CA SER A 12 -3.68 16.09 -1.05
C SER A 12 -2.82 15.31 -2.04
N TYR A 13 -2.44 14.09 -1.70
CA TYR A 13 -1.81 13.19 -2.64
C TYR A 13 -2.79 13.03 -3.79
N ASP A 14 -2.39 13.46 -4.99
CA ASP A 14 -3.16 13.18 -6.18
C ASP A 14 -3.13 11.66 -6.36
N LEU A 15 -4.28 11.02 -6.15
CA LEU A 15 -4.47 9.58 -6.29
C LEU A 15 -3.95 9.11 -7.65
N SER A 16 -4.13 9.91 -8.70
CA SER A 16 -3.72 9.58 -10.06
C SER A 16 -2.20 9.58 -10.22
N GLU A 17 -1.50 10.53 -9.59
CA GLU A 17 -0.05 10.61 -9.60
C GLU A 17 0.54 9.39 -8.89
N LEU A 18 -0.03 9.03 -7.74
CA LEU A 18 0.46 7.90 -6.99
C LEU A 18 0.21 6.57 -7.71
N ILE A 19 -0.99 6.37 -8.27
CA ILE A 19 -1.29 5.19 -9.09
C ILE A 19 -0.28 5.09 -10.24
N SER A 20 0.05 6.22 -10.87
CA SER A 20 1.04 6.26 -11.96
C SER A 20 2.43 5.85 -11.49
N GLN A 21 2.87 6.32 -10.32
CA GLN A 21 4.13 5.90 -9.71
C GLN A 21 4.16 4.41 -9.37
N ILE A 22 3.08 3.88 -8.78
CA ILE A 22 2.94 2.45 -8.48
C ILE A 22 3.02 1.62 -9.76
N LYS A 23 2.29 1.99 -10.81
CA LYS A 23 2.33 1.32 -12.12
C LYS A 23 3.70 1.35 -12.75
N LEU A 24 4.41 2.47 -12.65
CA LEU A 24 5.78 2.60 -13.16
C LEU A 24 6.73 1.64 -12.44
N ASN A 25 6.66 1.57 -11.12
CA ASN A 25 7.47 0.63 -10.33
C ASN A 25 7.13 -0.83 -10.65
N ILE A 26 5.84 -1.17 -10.79
CA ILE A 26 5.41 -2.51 -11.21
C ILE A 26 5.97 -2.85 -12.60
N THR A 27 5.90 -1.91 -13.55
CA THR A 27 6.37 -2.12 -14.93
C THR A 27 7.87 -2.32 -14.97
N GLN A 28 8.63 -1.50 -14.24
CA GLN A 28 10.09 -1.62 -14.13
C GLN A 28 10.49 -2.95 -13.50
N PHE A 29 9.80 -3.34 -12.42
CA PHE A 29 10.02 -4.63 -11.77
C PHE A 29 9.70 -5.79 -12.71
N ALA A 30 8.53 -5.77 -13.36
CA ALA A 30 8.10 -6.78 -14.32
C ALA A 30 9.11 -6.93 -15.49
N TYR A 31 9.66 -5.81 -15.97
CA TYR A 31 10.69 -5.82 -17.00
C TYR A 31 12.00 -6.48 -16.53
N SER A 32 12.35 -6.30 -15.25
CA SER A 32 13.51 -6.94 -14.63
C SER A 32 13.33 -8.45 -14.49
N VAL A 33 12.18 -8.88 -13.97
CA VAL A 33 11.91 -10.29 -13.66
C VAL A 33 11.29 -11.10 -14.82
N LYS A 34 10.90 -10.44 -15.91
CA LYS A 34 10.30 -11.03 -17.13
C LYS A 34 8.95 -11.72 -16.93
N TYR A 35 8.23 -11.38 -15.87
CA TYR A 35 6.85 -11.80 -15.64
C TYR A 35 6.06 -10.71 -14.90
N MET A 36 4.73 -10.82 -14.92
CA MET A 36 3.85 -9.88 -14.22
C MET A 36 3.82 -10.19 -12.72
N PRO A 37 4.28 -9.30 -11.82
CA PRO A 37 4.40 -9.61 -10.40
C PRO A 37 3.06 -9.69 -9.67
N THR A 38 3.04 -10.42 -8.56
CA THR A 38 2.02 -10.33 -7.52
C THR A 38 2.40 -9.21 -6.56
N ILE A 39 1.47 -8.30 -6.29
CA ILE A 39 1.72 -7.04 -5.61
C ILE A 39 1.16 -7.11 -4.19
N GLY A 40 2.01 -6.90 -3.19
CA GLY A 40 1.62 -6.80 -1.78
C GLY A 40 1.46 -5.36 -1.35
N PHE A 41 0.28 -4.97 -0.89
CA PHE A 41 0.03 -3.68 -0.25
C PHE A 41 0.02 -3.86 1.26
N LEU A 42 0.91 -3.13 1.95
CA LEU A 42 1.15 -3.24 3.38
C LEU A 42 0.86 -1.92 4.10
N GLY A 43 0.33 -2.02 5.33
CA GLY A 43 0.12 -0.88 6.22
C GLY A 43 -1.16 -0.11 5.95
N ILE A 44 -2.28 -0.83 5.85
CA ILE A 44 -3.62 -0.28 5.62
C ILE A 44 -4.28 0.13 6.94
N LEU A 45 -4.07 -0.65 7.99
CA LEU A 45 -4.60 -0.45 9.33
C LEU A 45 -3.56 0.30 10.16
N ASN A 46 -3.78 1.58 10.42
CA ASN A 46 -3.05 2.28 11.47
C ASN A 46 -3.97 2.40 12.68
N LYS A 47 -3.51 2.15 13.91
CA LYS A 47 -4.37 2.22 15.12
C LYS A 47 -4.57 3.66 15.65
N GLN A 48 -4.04 4.68 14.97
CA GLN A 48 -4.07 6.07 15.45
C GLN A 48 -5.15 6.91 14.75
N ASP A 49 -6.39 6.82 15.25
CA ASP A 49 -7.50 7.80 15.28
C ASP A 49 -7.79 8.75 14.09
N THR A 50 -7.17 8.59 12.92
CA THR A 50 -7.35 9.45 11.73
C THR A 50 -7.63 8.64 10.45
N ASN A 51 -8.12 7.41 10.61
CA ASN A 51 -7.80 6.29 9.72
C ASN A 51 -8.72 6.03 8.51
N GLU A 52 -9.94 6.56 8.48
CA GLU A 52 -10.86 6.26 7.35
C GLU A 52 -10.30 6.73 6.00
N VAL A 53 -9.50 7.80 5.99
CA VAL A 53 -8.95 8.38 4.75
C VAL A 53 -7.79 7.56 4.17
N ARG A 54 -6.91 6.98 5.01
CA ARG A 54 -5.80 6.13 4.51
C ARG A 54 -6.29 4.76 4.08
N GLU A 55 -7.19 4.17 4.85
CA GLU A 55 -7.85 2.91 4.51
C GLU A 55 -8.58 3.07 3.17
N SER A 56 -9.42 4.09 3.02
CA SER A 56 -10.12 4.36 1.75
C SER A 56 -9.16 4.62 0.59
N PHE A 57 -8.00 5.24 0.83
CA PHE A 57 -7.02 5.53 -0.22
C PHE A 57 -6.30 4.27 -0.72
N THR A 58 -5.74 3.44 0.17
CA THR A 58 -5.06 2.20 -0.24
C THR A 58 -6.05 1.20 -0.85
N ILE A 59 -7.27 1.12 -0.32
CA ILE A 59 -8.35 0.31 -0.88
C ILE A 59 -8.74 0.82 -2.28
N SER A 60 -8.85 2.14 -2.48
CA SER A 60 -9.15 2.72 -3.80
C SER A 60 -8.10 2.35 -4.84
N ILE A 61 -6.82 2.44 -4.49
CA ILE A 61 -5.71 2.06 -5.38
C ILE A 61 -5.76 0.55 -5.67
N ALA A 62 -5.98 -0.28 -4.65
CA ALA A 62 -6.06 -1.72 -4.82
C ALA A 62 -7.24 -2.10 -5.74
N LYS A 63 -8.42 -1.50 -5.56
CA LYS A 63 -9.58 -1.70 -6.44
C LYS A 63 -9.31 -1.29 -7.88
N GLU A 64 -8.61 -0.17 -8.08
CA GLU A 64 -8.24 0.27 -9.43
C GLU A 64 -7.30 -0.73 -10.11
N LEU A 65 -6.23 -1.13 -9.43
CA LEU A 65 -5.27 -2.09 -9.96
C LEU A 65 -5.91 -3.46 -10.21
N LEU A 66 -6.77 -3.93 -9.31
CA LEU A 66 -7.53 -5.17 -9.53
C LEU A 66 -8.45 -5.08 -10.75
N ARG A 67 -9.15 -3.95 -10.95
CA ARG A 67 -9.98 -3.69 -12.14
C ARG A 67 -9.17 -3.69 -13.43
N GLU A 68 -7.92 -3.23 -13.38
CA GLU A 68 -6.99 -3.24 -14.51
C GLU A 68 -6.30 -4.60 -14.74
N GLY A 69 -6.60 -5.61 -13.92
CA GLY A 69 -6.07 -6.98 -14.08
C GLY A 69 -4.73 -7.23 -13.39
N TYR A 70 -4.27 -6.33 -12.53
CA TYR A 70 -3.10 -6.57 -11.69
C TYR A 70 -3.45 -7.54 -10.55
N ARG A 71 -2.47 -8.36 -10.15
CA ARG A 71 -2.61 -9.27 -9.00
C ARG A 71 -2.22 -8.52 -7.73
N VAL A 72 -3.21 -8.05 -6.97
CA VAL A 72 -2.99 -7.29 -5.73
C VAL A 72 -3.46 -8.09 -4.52
N MET A 73 -2.61 -8.18 -3.52
CA MET A 73 -2.91 -8.72 -2.20
C MET A 73 -2.70 -7.62 -1.16
N ILE A 74 -3.66 -7.51 -0.24
CA ILE A 74 -3.62 -6.54 0.85
C ILE A 74 -3.25 -7.26 2.13
N GLY A 75 -2.36 -6.71 2.94
CA GLY A 75 -2.18 -7.21 4.29
C GLY A 75 -1.70 -6.19 5.30
N ASP A 76 -1.75 -6.61 6.55
CA ASP A 76 -1.32 -5.80 7.68
C ASP A 76 -0.64 -6.65 8.76
N ILE A 77 0.08 -5.98 9.67
CA ILE A 77 0.79 -6.58 10.81
C ILE A 77 -0.17 -7.36 11.70
N GLU A 78 -1.40 -6.88 11.88
CA GLU A 78 -2.42 -7.58 12.67
C GLU A 78 -3.41 -8.40 11.80
N GLY A 79 -3.13 -8.55 10.51
CA GLY A 79 -4.16 -8.83 9.50
C GLY A 79 -4.66 -10.27 9.43
N VAL A 80 -5.92 -10.49 9.84
CA VAL A 80 -6.86 -11.44 9.21
C VAL A 80 -8.26 -10.81 9.21
N GLY A 81 -8.85 -10.57 8.04
CA GLY A 81 -10.18 -9.95 7.94
C GLY A 81 -10.61 -9.59 6.52
N GLU A 82 -11.62 -8.74 6.39
CA GLU A 82 -12.13 -8.22 5.12
C GLU A 82 -12.44 -6.73 5.28
N ILE A 83 -12.01 -5.92 4.31
CA ILE A 83 -12.28 -4.49 4.22
C ILE A 83 -12.89 -4.22 2.85
N ASP A 84 -14.13 -3.72 2.83
CA ASP A 84 -14.81 -3.28 1.59
C ASP A 84 -14.79 -4.34 0.47
N GLY A 85 -15.03 -5.60 0.84
CA GLY A 85 -15.03 -6.77 -0.06
C GLY A 85 -13.64 -7.32 -0.38
N ILE A 86 -12.56 -6.74 0.17
CA ILE A 86 -11.19 -7.17 -0.07
C ILE A 86 -10.64 -7.90 1.14
N LYS A 87 -10.19 -9.13 0.92
CA LYS A 87 -9.53 -9.93 1.94
C LYS A 87 -8.21 -9.29 2.37
N VAL A 88 -8.05 -9.12 3.68
CA VAL A 88 -6.81 -8.67 4.33
C VAL A 88 -6.06 -9.90 4.84
N TYR A 89 -4.86 -10.08 4.32
CA TYR A 89 -3.96 -11.18 4.64
C TYR A 89 -3.01 -10.81 5.78
N SER A 90 -2.44 -11.86 6.39
CA SER A 90 -1.36 -11.68 7.36
C SER A 90 -0.09 -11.18 6.67
N LEU A 91 0.79 -10.56 7.44
CA LEU A 91 2.09 -10.13 6.94
C LEU A 91 2.88 -11.30 6.32
N ASP A 92 2.90 -12.46 6.99
CA ASP A 92 3.61 -13.65 6.52
C ASP A 92 3.04 -14.20 5.20
N ASP A 93 1.71 -14.17 5.05
CA ASP A 93 1.05 -14.54 3.80
C ASP A 93 1.45 -13.61 2.65
N ILE A 94 1.48 -12.30 2.89
CA ILE A 94 1.88 -11.32 1.87
C ILE A 94 3.33 -11.56 1.45
N LEU A 95 4.23 -11.68 2.44
CA LEU A 95 5.66 -11.85 2.19
C LEU A 95 5.99 -13.13 1.42
N SER A 96 5.24 -14.21 1.64
CA SER A 96 5.43 -15.49 0.94
C SER A 96 4.81 -15.54 -0.46
N LYS A 97 3.79 -14.72 -0.75
CA LYS A 97 3.00 -14.81 -1.99
C LYS A 97 3.22 -13.66 -2.97
N CYS A 98 3.85 -12.57 -2.53
CA CYS A 98 4.04 -11.38 -3.35
C CYS A 98 5.48 -11.22 -3.85
N ASP A 99 5.59 -10.70 -5.05
CA ASP A 99 6.86 -10.45 -5.73
C ASP A 99 7.37 -9.02 -5.46
N ILE A 100 6.45 -8.08 -5.27
CA ILE A 100 6.74 -6.66 -5.02
C ILE A 100 5.85 -6.14 -3.90
N PHE A 101 6.35 -5.22 -3.08
CA PHE A 101 5.68 -4.70 -1.90
C PHE A 101 5.60 -3.18 -1.93
N PHE A 102 4.41 -2.64 -1.66
CA PHE A 102 4.18 -1.21 -1.47
C PHE A 102 3.73 -0.98 -0.03
N ILE A 103 4.48 -0.16 0.70
CA ILE A 103 4.26 0.11 2.12
C ILE A 103 3.69 1.51 2.29
N PHE A 104 2.47 1.61 2.81
CA PHE A 104 1.71 2.87 2.97
C PHE A 104 1.81 3.47 4.39
N SER A 105 2.53 2.79 5.29
CA SER A 105 2.70 3.20 6.70
C SER A 105 4.16 3.11 7.13
N SER A 106 4.64 4.07 7.91
CA SER A 106 6.00 4.14 8.45
C SER A 106 6.22 3.22 9.68
N HIS A 107 5.38 2.20 9.86
CA HIS A 107 5.50 1.30 11.01
C HIS A 107 6.87 0.60 11.04
N LYS A 108 7.54 0.64 12.20
CA LYS A 108 8.92 0.12 12.38
C LYS A 108 9.08 -1.34 11.91
N LYS A 109 8.08 -2.19 12.16
CA LYS A 109 8.06 -3.57 11.64
C LYS A 109 8.25 -3.67 10.12
N TYR A 110 7.71 -2.73 9.34
CA TYR A 110 7.94 -2.72 7.90
C TYR A 110 9.36 -2.29 7.52
N SER A 111 10.05 -1.50 8.36
CA SER A 111 11.46 -1.14 8.16
C SER A 111 12.42 -2.31 8.43
N GLU A 112 12.02 -3.26 9.27
CA GLU A 112 12.79 -4.48 9.56
C GLU A 112 12.70 -5.49 8.40
N LEU A 113 11.61 -5.49 7.62
CA LEU A 113 11.46 -6.29 6.39
C LEU A 113 12.44 -5.88 5.27
N VAL A 114 12.97 -4.66 5.33
CA VAL A 114 13.90 -4.06 4.34
C VAL A 114 15.29 -4.70 4.38
N GLY A 115 15.56 -5.54 5.39
CA GLY A 115 16.86 -6.14 5.62
C GLY A 115 17.37 -7.03 4.49
N GLU A 116 16.49 -7.63 3.68
CA GLU A 116 16.90 -8.71 2.77
C GLU A 116 16.84 -8.38 1.27
N ASP A 117 15.87 -7.59 0.78
CA ASP A 117 15.82 -7.21 -0.64
C ASP A 117 15.07 -5.90 -0.91
N ARG A 118 15.84 -4.80 -0.95
CA ARG A 118 15.30 -3.45 -1.20
C ARG A 118 14.75 -3.25 -2.61
N SER A 119 15.10 -4.11 -3.57
CA SER A 119 14.67 -3.95 -4.97
C SER A 119 13.18 -4.26 -5.18
N ARG A 120 12.57 -4.90 -4.18
CA ARG A 120 11.18 -5.36 -4.19
C ARG A 120 10.26 -4.49 -3.32
N ILE A 121 10.78 -3.47 -2.65
CA ILE A 121 10.07 -2.72 -1.60
C ILE A 121 10.00 -1.24 -1.95
N PHE A 122 8.79 -0.69 -2.00
CA PHE A 122 8.50 0.69 -2.36
C PHE A 122 7.70 1.38 -1.24
N TYR A 123 8.20 2.50 -0.75
CA TYR A 123 7.54 3.28 0.29
C TYR A 123 6.63 4.34 -0.33
N ILE A 124 5.38 4.35 0.13
CA ILE A 124 4.32 5.22 -0.35
C ILE A 124 3.84 6.08 0.81
N GLY A 125 4.02 7.40 0.73
CA GLY A 125 3.46 8.33 1.71
C GLY A 125 4.31 8.59 2.97
N GLY A 126 5.63 8.73 2.85
CA GLY A 126 6.47 9.24 3.95
C GLY A 126 7.84 9.72 3.48
N GLY A 127 8.01 11.03 3.46
CA GLY A 127 9.26 11.67 3.86
C GLY A 127 9.15 12.07 5.33
#